data_AF-A0A161MJC2-F1
#
_entry.id   AF-A0A161MJC2-F1
#
_cell.length_a   1.000
_cell.length_b   1.000
_cell.length_c   1.000
_cell.angle_alpha   90.00
_cell.angle_beta   90.00
_cell.angle_gamma   90.00
#
_symmetry.space_group_name_H-M   'P 1'
#
loop_
_entity.id
_entity.type
_entity.pdbx_description
1 polymer ?
#
loop_
_entity_poly.entity_id
_entity_poly.type
_entity_poly.pdbx_seq_one_letter_code
_entity_poly.pdbx_strand_id
1 'polypeptide(L)'
;MDFGSRRVNGYGLTGCARAMFPNRISFTFDFKGPSFAIDTACSSSMLAFHQAVTAMRNGECDAAIVGGVNLLLKPNESLQFHRLSMLSPDGACKAFDASGNGYVRAEACAITLLQKVSNAKRVYATVINTGTNTDGNK
;
A
#
# COMPACT_ATOMS: atom_id res chain seq x y z
N MET A 1 -27.72 7.30 -25.17
CA MET A 1 -27.37 8.31 -24.15
C MET A 1 -25.87 8.21 -23.91
N ASP A 2 -25.09 9.15 -24.45
CA ASP A 2 -23.64 9.24 -24.24
C ASP A 2 -23.36 9.89 -22.88
N PHE A 3 -23.09 9.05 -21.88
CA PHE A 3 -22.63 9.48 -20.55
C PHE A 3 -21.10 9.39 -20.40
N GLY A 4 -20.35 9.07 -21.47
CA GLY A 4 -18.97 8.57 -21.35
C GLY A 4 -17.85 9.60 -21.60
N SER A 5 -18.07 10.61 -22.43
CA SER A 5 -16.97 11.49 -22.90
C SER A 5 -16.81 12.77 -22.09
N ARG A 6 -17.88 13.32 -21.50
CA ARG A 6 -17.89 14.66 -20.89
C ARG A 6 -17.29 14.77 -19.48
N ARG A 7 -16.93 13.65 -18.84
CA ARG A 7 -16.35 13.61 -17.47
C ARG A 7 -14.86 13.25 -17.43
N VAL A 8 -14.26 12.89 -18.55
CA VAL A 8 -12.84 12.53 -18.61
C VAL A 8 -12.06 13.77 -19.02
N ASN A 9 -11.36 14.39 -18.06
CA ASN A 9 -10.37 15.42 -18.36
C ASN A 9 -8.94 14.85 -18.21
N GLY A 10 -7.97 15.48 -18.85
CA GLY A 10 -6.58 15.01 -18.84
C GLY A 10 -5.93 15.01 -17.45
N TYR A 11 -6.41 15.84 -16.52
CA TYR A 11 -5.91 15.89 -15.14
C TYR A 11 -6.34 14.69 -14.30
N GLY A 12 -7.32 13.91 -14.75
CA GLY A 12 -7.64 12.62 -14.12
C GLY A 12 -6.42 11.70 -14.06
N LEU A 13 -5.54 11.74 -15.08
CA LEU A 13 -4.33 10.95 -15.11
C LEU A 13 -3.33 11.39 -14.02
N THR A 14 -3.15 12.70 -13.82
CA THR A 14 -2.22 13.25 -12.83
C THR A 14 -2.72 13.12 -11.39
N GLY A 15 -4.01 12.82 -11.20
CA GLY A 15 -4.62 12.55 -9.89
C GLY A 15 -4.80 11.07 -9.55
N CYS A 16 -4.96 10.19 -10.54
CA CYS A 16 -5.40 8.81 -10.31
C CYS A 16 -4.42 7.72 -10.81
N ALA A 17 -3.43 8.06 -11.65
CA ALA A 17 -2.45 7.05 -12.06
C ALA A 17 -1.66 6.55 -10.85
N ARG A 18 -1.38 5.24 -10.77
CA ARG A 18 -0.71 4.62 -9.61
C ARG A 18 0.62 5.30 -9.24
N ALA A 19 1.41 5.67 -10.25
CA ALA A 19 2.68 6.37 -10.05
C ALA A 19 2.49 7.76 -9.41
N MET A 20 1.31 8.38 -9.54
CA MET A 20 1.00 9.67 -8.94
C MET A 20 0.77 9.57 -7.43
N PHE A 21 0.42 8.41 -6.87
CA PHE A 21 0.24 8.27 -5.42
C PHE A 21 1.49 8.69 -4.62
N PRO A 22 2.70 8.16 -4.92
CA PRO A 22 3.94 8.67 -4.32
C PRO A 22 4.39 9.98 -4.97
N ASN A 23 4.32 10.12 -6.30
CA ASN A 23 4.91 11.28 -6.98
C ASN A 23 4.24 12.60 -6.63
N ARG A 24 2.93 12.60 -6.33
CA ARG A 24 2.24 13.81 -5.87
C ARG A 24 2.65 14.21 -4.47
N ILE A 25 2.94 13.25 -3.58
CA ILE A 25 3.52 13.52 -2.27
C ILE A 25 4.92 14.12 -2.47
N SER A 26 5.77 13.46 -3.25
CA SER A 26 7.14 13.93 -3.55
C SER A 26 7.15 15.33 -4.15
N PHE A 27 6.27 15.60 -5.12
CA PHE A 27 6.11 16.92 -5.73
C PHE A 27 5.67 17.98 -4.70
N THR A 28 4.66 17.69 -3.88
CA THR A 28 4.13 18.65 -2.91
C THR A 28 5.15 19.02 -1.83
N PHE A 29 6.01 18.09 -1.43
CA PHE A 29 7.00 18.32 -0.36
C PHE A 29 8.43 18.53 -0.88
N ASP A 30 8.63 18.66 -2.19
CA ASP A 30 9.94 18.79 -2.85
C ASP A 30 10.93 17.66 -2.49
N PHE A 31 10.43 16.43 -2.35
CA PHE A 31 11.28 15.26 -2.13
C PHE A 31 11.91 14.80 -3.45
N LYS A 32 13.26 14.74 -3.47
CA LYS A 32 14.06 14.45 -4.66
C LYS A 32 14.69 13.05 -4.67
N GLY A 33 14.39 12.25 -3.64
CA GLY A 33 14.81 10.85 -3.55
C GLY A 33 13.90 9.90 -4.37
N PRO A 34 14.04 8.58 -4.16
CA PRO A 34 13.21 7.58 -4.82
C PRO A 34 11.71 7.80 -4.59
N SER A 35 10.90 7.65 -5.64
CA SER A 35 9.44 7.83 -5.60
C SER A 35 8.77 6.79 -6.50
N PHE A 36 8.15 5.78 -5.91
CA PHE A 36 7.59 4.64 -6.66
C PHE A 36 6.41 4.01 -5.92
N ALA A 37 5.52 3.37 -6.70
CA ALA A 37 4.39 2.61 -6.19
C ALA A 37 4.66 1.12 -6.39
N ILE A 38 4.34 0.29 -5.38
CA ILE A 38 4.50 -1.16 -5.42
C ILE A 38 3.11 -1.82 -5.48
N ASP A 39 2.98 -2.88 -6.26
CA ASP A 39 1.86 -3.81 -6.19
C ASP A 39 2.35 -5.23 -5.95
N THR A 40 2.10 -5.75 -4.76
CA THR A 40 2.24 -7.17 -4.44
C THR A 40 1.00 -7.65 -3.69
N ALA A 41 -0.19 -7.14 -4.08
CA ALA A 41 -1.45 -7.40 -3.41
C ALA A 41 -1.39 -7.04 -1.90
N CYS A 42 -1.78 -7.97 -1.01
CA CYS A 42 -1.93 -7.72 0.42
C CYS A 42 -0.64 -7.29 1.14
N SER A 43 0.54 -7.65 0.61
CA SER A 43 1.84 -7.34 1.23
C SER A 43 2.42 -5.99 0.79
N SER A 44 1.78 -5.28 -0.14
CA SER A 44 2.35 -4.12 -0.84
C SER A 44 2.95 -3.05 0.09
N SER A 45 2.24 -2.67 1.16
CA SER A 45 2.71 -1.64 2.08
C SER A 45 3.91 -2.09 2.93
N MET A 46 3.93 -3.36 3.33
CA MET A 46 5.07 -3.95 4.06
C MET A 46 6.28 -4.16 3.15
N LEU A 47 6.07 -4.48 1.88
CA LEU A 47 7.17 -4.54 0.92
C LEU A 47 7.72 -3.14 0.61
N ALA A 48 6.86 -2.13 0.49
CA ALA A 48 7.30 -0.73 0.39
C ALA A 48 8.10 -0.30 1.62
N PHE A 49 7.69 -0.74 2.81
CA PHE A 49 8.46 -0.54 4.05
C PHE A 49 9.84 -1.21 3.99
N HIS A 50 9.91 -2.46 3.55
CA HIS A 50 11.18 -3.17 3.35
C HIS A 50 12.09 -2.42 2.37
N GLN A 51 11.57 -1.99 1.22
CA GLN A 51 12.35 -1.25 0.22
C GLN A 51 12.88 0.09 0.76
N ALA A 52 12.07 0.83 1.52
CA ALA A 52 12.51 2.06 2.17
C ALA A 52 13.62 1.81 3.20
N VAL A 53 13.50 0.77 4.03
CA VAL A 53 14.54 0.38 4.99
C VAL A 53 15.84 0.00 4.26
N THR A 54 15.75 -0.76 3.18
CA THR A 54 16.91 -1.14 2.34
C THR A 54 17.57 0.08 1.72
N ALA A 55 16.81 0.96 1.06
CA ALA A 55 17.33 2.20 0.45
C ALA A 55 18.03 3.09 1.48
N MET A 56 17.44 3.25 2.69
CA MET A 56 18.06 4.03 3.76
C MET A 56 19.34 3.39 4.30
N ARG A 57 19.39 2.05 4.43
CA ARG A 57 20.58 1.32 4.87
C ARG A 57 21.70 1.36 3.83
N ASN A 58 21.35 1.38 2.54
CA ASN A 58 22.27 1.52 1.42
C ASN A 58 22.76 2.97 1.21
N GLY A 59 22.22 3.94 1.95
CA GLY A 59 22.58 5.36 1.82
C GLY A 59 21.94 6.06 0.62
N GLU A 60 20.91 5.48 -0.01
CA GLU A 60 20.18 6.09 -1.12
C GLU A 60 19.27 7.23 -0.65
N CYS A 61 18.84 7.21 0.62
CA CYS A 61 18.10 8.30 1.25
C CYS A 61 18.30 8.35 2.78
N ASP A 62 18.10 9.52 3.38
CA ASP A 62 18.23 9.72 4.84
C ASP A 62 16.91 9.58 5.62
N ALA A 63 15.80 9.66 4.90
CA ALA A 63 14.45 9.52 5.39
C ALA A 63 13.55 9.00 4.27
N ALA A 64 12.46 8.33 4.64
CA ALA A 64 11.50 7.80 3.69
C ALA A 64 10.07 7.93 4.21
N ILE A 65 9.15 8.32 3.33
CA ILE A 65 7.72 8.19 3.57
C ILE A 65 7.27 6.86 2.98
N VAL A 66 6.62 6.04 3.81
CA VAL A 66 6.08 4.75 3.40
C VAL A 66 4.59 4.73 3.69
N GLY A 67 3.80 4.30 2.72
CA GLY A 67 2.35 4.32 2.81
C GLY A 67 1.67 3.07 2.24
N GLY A 68 0.46 2.83 2.71
CA GLY A 68 -0.48 1.87 2.14
C GLY A 68 -1.87 2.49 2.03
N VAL A 69 -2.52 2.26 0.89
CA VAL A 69 -3.90 2.70 0.65
C VAL A 69 -4.71 1.58 -0.01
N ASN A 70 -5.93 1.38 0.46
CA ASN A 70 -6.91 0.49 -0.15
C ASN A 70 -8.31 1.10 -0.01
N LEU A 71 -9.05 1.16 -1.12
CA LEU A 71 -10.43 1.66 -1.19
C LEU A 71 -11.32 0.64 -1.93
N LEU A 72 -12.55 0.47 -1.48
CA LEU A 72 -13.54 -0.51 -1.97
C LEU A 72 -14.60 0.19 -2.83
N LEU A 73 -14.18 0.80 -3.94
CA LEU A 73 -15.05 1.66 -4.75
C LEU A 73 -15.91 0.90 -5.78
N LYS A 74 -15.48 -0.31 -6.16
CA LYS A 74 -16.14 -1.11 -7.21
C LYS A 74 -16.64 -2.44 -6.63
N PRO A 75 -17.97 -2.68 -6.60
CA PRO A 75 -18.52 -3.91 -6.02
C PRO A 75 -18.10 -5.17 -6.78
N ASN A 76 -17.79 -5.05 -8.07
CA ASN A 76 -17.33 -6.18 -8.89
C ASN A 76 -16.05 -6.83 -8.36
N GLU A 77 -15.18 -6.08 -7.67
CA GLU A 77 -13.98 -6.67 -7.06
C GLU A 77 -14.37 -7.57 -5.88
N SER A 78 -15.28 -7.12 -5.02
CA SER A 78 -15.79 -7.94 -3.91
C SER A 78 -16.49 -9.20 -4.41
N LEU A 79 -17.26 -9.09 -5.51
CA LEU A 79 -17.88 -10.27 -6.14
C LEU A 79 -16.84 -11.26 -6.68
N GLN A 80 -15.73 -10.78 -7.25
CA GLN A 80 -14.64 -11.65 -7.69
C GLN A 80 -13.98 -12.38 -6.53
N PHE A 81 -13.66 -11.68 -5.42
CA PHE A 81 -13.11 -12.33 -4.22
C PHE A 81 -14.10 -13.33 -3.60
N HIS A 82 -15.40 -13.03 -3.63
CA HIS A 82 -16.44 -13.97 -3.18
C HIS A 82 -16.47 -15.24 -4.06
N ARG A 83 -16.39 -15.11 -5.38
CA ARG A 83 -16.34 -16.26 -6.31
C ARG A 83 -15.07 -17.10 -6.15
N LEU A 84 -13.98 -16.50 -5.68
CA LEU A 84 -12.75 -17.21 -5.29
C LEU A 84 -12.84 -17.87 -3.90
N SER A 85 -14.00 -17.81 -3.23
CA SER A 85 -14.21 -18.32 -1.87
C SER A 85 -13.24 -17.76 -0.83
N MET A 86 -12.76 -16.52 -1.04
CA MET A 86 -11.83 -15.87 -0.11
C MET A 86 -12.55 -15.03 0.97
N LEU A 87 -13.80 -14.62 0.71
CA LEU A 87 -14.56 -13.75 1.62
C LEU A 87 -15.41 -14.57 2.59
N SER A 88 -15.37 -14.19 3.87
CA SER A 88 -16.23 -14.79 4.90
C SER A 88 -17.70 -14.42 4.66
N PRO A 89 -18.63 -15.40 4.58
CA PRO A 89 -20.07 -15.12 4.50
C PRO A 89 -20.62 -14.47 5.78
N ASP A 90 -19.93 -14.68 6.92
CA ASP A 90 -20.33 -14.15 8.23
C ASP A 90 -19.94 -12.68 8.43
N GLY A 91 -19.22 -12.09 7.46
CA GLY A 91 -18.76 -10.70 7.57
C GLY A 91 -17.76 -10.44 8.69
N ALA A 92 -16.99 -11.45 9.14
CA ALA A 92 -15.99 -11.31 10.19
C ALA A 92 -14.65 -12.00 9.86
N CYS A 93 -13.53 -11.35 10.19
CA CYS A 93 -12.22 -11.99 10.22
C CYS A 93 -12.04 -12.73 11.55
N LYS A 94 -12.24 -14.04 11.56
CA LYS A 94 -12.12 -14.88 12.77
C LYS A 94 -10.71 -15.43 12.91
N ALA A 95 -9.75 -14.54 13.14
CA ALA A 95 -8.34 -14.90 13.18
C ALA A 95 -8.08 -15.98 14.26
N PHE A 96 -7.47 -17.09 13.84
CA PHE A 96 -7.09 -18.23 14.69
C PHE A 96 -8.23 -19.05 15.30
N ASP A 97 -9.49 -18.74 14.96
CA ASP A 97 -10.66 -19.52 15.38
C ASP A 97 -10.92 -20.67 14.39
N ALA A 98 -11.35 -21.83 14.90
CA ALA A 98 -11.64 -23.01 14.08
C ALA A 98 -12.80 -22.79 13.09
N SER A 99 -13.66 -21.81 13.35
CA SER A 99 -14.76 -21.40 12.46
C SER A 99 -14.36 -20.36 11.40
N GLY A 100 -13.06 -20.09 11.24
CA GLY A 100 -12.52 -19.22 10.19
C GLY A 100 -12.85 -19.72 8.79
N ASN A 101 -13.60 -18.90 8.04
CA ASN A 101 -14.19 -19.27 6.74
C ASN A 101 -13.99 -18.18 5.66
N GLY A 102 -12.91 -17.40 5.79
CA GLY A 102 -12.54 -16.32 4.87
C GLY A 102 -12.18 -15.02 5.60
N TYR A 103 -11.84 -13.97 4.86
CA TYR A 103 -11.56 -12.64 5.40
C TYR A 103 -12.65 -11.63 5.00
N VAL A 104 -12.58 -10.43 5.57
CA VAL A 104 -13.44 -9.29 5.24
C VAL A 104 -12.58 -8.19 4.65
N ARG A 105 -12.99 -7.65 3.49
CA ARG A 105 -12.31 -6.50 2.89
C ARG A 105 -12.58 -5.26 3.74
N ALA A 106 -11.55 -4.44 3.93
CA ALA A 106 -11.64 -3.16 4.63
C ALA A 106 -10.91 -2.06 3.85
N GLU A 107 -11.25 -0.82 4.13
CA GLU A 107 -10.56 0.37 3.60
C GLU A 107 -9.56 0.90 4.61
N ALA A 108 -8.44 1.43 4.12
CA ALA A 108 -7.46 2.10 4.96
C ALA A 108 -6.57 3.03 4.13
N CYS A 109 -6.11 4.09 4.75
CA CYS A 109 -4.98 4.89 4.30
C CYS A 109 -4.07 5.12 5.50
N ALA A 110 -2.83 4.65 5.43
CA ALA A 110 -1.87 4.76 6.51
C ALA A 110 -0.50 5.14 5.96
N ILE A 111 0.18 6.06 6.66
CA ILE A 111 1.50 6.57 6.30
C ILE A 111 2.42 6.50 7.52
N THR A 112 3.69 6.19 7.29
CA THR A 112 4.76 6.22 8.28
C THR A 112 5.96 7.00 7.73
N LEU A 113 6.69 7.64 8.63
CA LEU A 113 7.95 8.31 8.34
C LEU A 113 9.09 7.51 8.97
N LEU A 114 10.05 7.09 8.15
CA LEU A 114 11.28 6.43 8.56
C LEU A 114 12.42 7.43 8.52
N GLN A 115 13.23 7.45 9.57
CA GLN A 115 14.40 8.32 9.71
C GLN A 115 15.51 7.59 10.46
N LYS A 116 16.75 8.02 10.26
CA LYS A 116 17.86 7.67 11.16
C LYS A 116 17.52 8.16 12.57
N VAL A 117 17.79 7.34 13.59
CA VAL A 117 17.47 7.65 15.00
C VAL A 117 18.09 8.98 15.44
N SER A 118 19.30 9.29 14.96
CA SER A 118 19.99 10.57 15.23
C SER A 118 19.20 11.81 14.79
N ASN A 119 18.30 11.67 13.81
CA ASN A 119 17.53 12.77 13.24
C ASN A 119 16.08 12.80 13.76
N ALA A 120 15.64 11.77 14.48
CA ALA A 120 14.26 11.58 14.87
C ALA A 120 13.93 12.34 16.18
N LYS A 121 12.89 13.18 16.14
CA LYS A 121 12.36 13.85 17.34
C LYS A 121 11.47 12.94 18.20
N ARG A 122 10.91 11.89 17.60
CA ARG A 122 10.06 10.88 18.26
C ARG A 122 10.34 9.53 17.62
N VAL A 123 10.48 8.50 18.45
CA VAL A 123 10.71 7.11 18.01
C VAL A 123 9.61 6.24 18.59
N TYR A 124 8.84 5.57 17.72
CA TYR A 124 7.86 4.56 18.13
C TYR A 124 8.49 3.17 18.27
N ALA A 125 9.37 2.82 17.32
CA ALA A 125 10.10 1.57 17.31
C ALA A 125 11.39 1.72 16.46
N THR A 126 12.34 0.82 16.68
CA THR A 126 13.54 0.69 15.84
C THR A 126 13.42 -0.55 14.97
N VAL A 127 13.67 -0.41 13.68
CA VAL A 127 13.64 -1.53 12.73
C VAL A 127 14.91 -2.36 12.85
N ILE A 128 14.79 -3.52 13.51
CA ILE A 128 15.90 -4.46 13.66
C ILE A 128 16.21 -5.12 12.32
N ASN A 129 15.21 -5.68 11.65
CA ASN A 129 15.38 -6.27 10.32
C ASN A 129 14.08 -6.34 9.51
N THR A 130 14.20 -6.51 8.20
CA THR A 130 13.09 -6.76 7.27
C THR A 130 13.56 -7.73 6.18
N GLY A 131 12.64 -8.44 5.54
CA GLY A 131 12.97 -9.38 4.46
C GLY A 131 11.72 -9.82 3.71
N THR A 132 11.92 -10.40 2.53
CA THR A 132 10.85 -10.91 1.66
C THR A 132 11.35 -12.11 0.87
N ASN A 133 10.44 -13.00 0.52
CA ASN A 133 10.61 -14.06 -0.48
C ASN A 133 9.28 -14.24 -1.24
N THR A 134 9.20 -15.26 -2.08
CA THR A 134 7.98 -15.64 -2.81
C THR A 134 7.81 -17.15 -2.73
N ASP A 135 6.57 -17.61 -2.59
CA ASP A 135 6.21 -19.03 -2.40
C ASP A 135 6.79 -19.98 -3.46
N GLY A 136 7.08 -19.49 -4.67
CA GLY A 136 7.60 -20.29 -5.77
C GLY A 136 6.55 -21.26 -6.33
N ASN A 137 7.01 -22.29 -7.05
CA ASN A 137 6.15 -23.40 -7.47
C ASN A 137 6.34 -24.58 -6.50
N LYS A 138 5.25 -25.33 -6.26
CA LYS A 138 5.30 -26.58 -5.52
C LYS A 138 5.44 -27.77 -6.47
#